data_AF-A0A7X8SJH4-F1
#
_entry.id   AF-A0A7X8SJH4-F1
#
_cell.length_a   1.000
_cell.length_b   1.000
_cell.length_c   1.000
_cell.angle_alpha   90.00
_cell.angle_beta   90.00
_cell.angle_gamma   90.00
#
_symmetry.space_group_name_H-M   'P 1'
#
loop_
_entity.id
_entity.type
_entity.pdbx_description
1 polymer ?
#
loop_
_entity_poly.entity_id
_entity_poly.type
_entity_poly.pdbx_seq_one_letter_code
_entity_poly.pdbx_strand_id
1 'polypeptide(L)'
;MKRFATITFGVHSLFEILFGMNNYIKGASASQTAEQIANQTVALAITFRFMGAALFALGILGLLILFKAGVLSKTAKIVATGFTVFHTLGSLGSIYSASPNFEIYSEPMALGAIILHGTLAVCFAFIALKVDSNH
;
A
#
# COMPACT_ATOMS: atom_id res chain seq x y z
N MET A 1 -2.46 -6.88 -21.05
CA MET A 1 -2.56 -7.13 -19.59
C MET A 1 -1.28 -7.50 -18.87
N LYS A 2 -0.48 -8.47 -19.33
CA LYS A 2 0.74 -8.91 -18.60
C LYS A 2 1.65 -7.76 -18.15
N ARG A 3 2.05 -6.87 -19.07
CA ARG A 3 2.93 -5.72 -18.79
C ARG A 3 2.34 -4.80 -17.71
N PHE A 4 1.07 -4.45 -17.83
CA PHE A 4 0.37 -3.62 -16.85
C PHE A 4 0.39 -4.27 -15.46
N ALA A 5 0.00 -5.55 -15.37
CA ALA A 5 0.00 -6.26 -14.10
C ALA A 5 1.40 -6.38 -13.49
N THR A 6 2.43 -6.64 -14.31
CA THR A 6 3.83 -6.63 -13.88
C THR A 6 4.25 -5.27 -13.31
N ILE A 7 3.90 -4.16 -13.96
CA ILE A 7 4.22 -2.83 -13.48
C ILE A 7 3.49 -2.55 -12.15
N THR A 8 2.19 -2.81 -12.07
CA THR A 8 1.40 -2.57 -10.86
C THR A 8 1.92 -3.37 -9.67
N PHE A 9 2.12 -4.69 -9.83
CA PHE A 9 2.70 -5.51 -8.76
C PHE A 9 4.12 -5.06 -8.41
N GLY A 10 4.93 -4.67 -9.40
CA GLY A 10 6.30 -4.18 -9.20
C GLY A 10 6.35 -2.91 -8.35
N VAL A 11 5.59 -1.90 -8.76
CA VAL A 11 5.47 -0.61 -8.07
C VAL A 11 4.95 -0.81 -6.65
N HIS A 12 3.86 -1.56 -6.50
CA HIS A 12 3.31 -1.91 -5.18
C HIS A 12 4.37 -2.57 -4.30
N SER A 13 5.00 -3.64 -4.78
CA SER A 13 5.96 -4.41 -3.97
C SER A 13 7.13 -3.55 -3.51
N LEU A 14 7.64 -2.69 -4.39
CA LEU A 14 8.74 -1.79 -4.08
C LEU A 14 8.35 -0.81 -2.97
N PHE A 15 7.22 -0.12 -3.11
CA PHE A 15 6.78 0.87 -2.11
C PHE A 15 6.46 0.22 -0.77
N GLU A 16 5.74 -0.90 -0.77
CA GLU A 16 5.38 -1.64 0.44
C GLU A 16 6.63 -2.14 1.21
N ILE A 17 7.66 -2.61 0.49
CA ILE A 17 8.94 -2.99 1.11
C ILE A 17 9.65 -1.78 1.69
N LEU A 18 9.80 -0.69 0.92
CA LEU A 18 10.55 0.48 1.36
C LEU A 18 9.87 1.18 2.55
N PHE A 19 8.56 1.41 2.46
CA PHE A 19 7.78 1.99 3.55
C PHE A 19 7.68 1.04 4.75
N GLY A 20 7.50 -0.25 4.49
CA GLY A 20 7.46 -1.28 5.51
C GLY A 20 8.75 -1.35 6.32
N MET A 21 9.90 -1.45 5.65
CA MET A 21 11.21 -1.44 6.31
C MET A 21 11.46 -0.14 7.08
N ASN A 22 11.15 1.02 6.48
CA ASN A 22 11.35 2.30 7.14
C ASN A 22 10.52 2.39 8.43
N ASN A 23 9.22 2.08 8.36
CA ASN A 23 8.32 2.14 9.51
C ASN A 23 8.68 1.09 10.56
N TYR A 24 9.10 -0.10 10.15
CA TYR A 24 9.53 -1.17 11.05
C TYR A 24 10.79 -0.79 11.83
N ILE A 25 11.79 -0.22 11.17
CA ILE A 25 13.07 0.13 11.80
C ILE A 25 12.89 1.34 12.73
N LYS A 26 12.26 2.40 12.22
CA LYS A 26 12.10 3.67 12.95
C LYS A 26 11.00 3.62 14.00
N GLY A 27 10.00 2.76 13.82
CA GLY A 27 8.77 2.81 14.63
C GLY A 27 8.05 4.14 14.46
N ALA A 28 8.05 4.70 13.26
CA ALA A 28 7.42 5.98 12.93
C ALA A 28 7.06 6.02 11.44
N SER A 29 6.09 6.86 11.08
CA SER A 29 5.79 7.20 9.69
C SER A 29 6.93 8.01 9.06
N ALA A 30 7.14 7.83 7.76
CA ALA A 30 8.03 8.70 6.97
C ALA A 30 7.56 10.17 6.90
N SER A 31 6.30 10.44 7.23
CA SER A 31 5.73 11.79 7.25
C SER A 31 5.89 12.52 8.58
N GLN A 32 6.42 11.87 9.62
CA GLN A 32 6.65 12.51 10.92
C GLN A 32 8.00 13.24 10.93
N THR A 33 8.02 14.44 11.50
CA THR A 33 9.24 15.19 11.82
C THR A 33 10.02 14.52 12.96
N ALA A 34 11.30 14.85 13.10
CA ALA A 34 12.13 14.33 14.19
C ALA A 34 11.55 14.66 15.58
N GLU A 35 10.97 15.85 15.75
CA GLU A 35 10.32 16.26 17.00
C GLU A 35 9.06 15.43 17.28
N GLN A 36 8.22 15.19 16.26
CA GLN A 36 7.05 14.31 16.40
C GLN A 36 7.44 12.88 16.77
N ILE A 37 8.55 12.38 16.22
CA ILE A 37 9.08 11.06 16.56
C ILE A 37 9.62 11.05 18.00
N ALA A 38 10.35 12.09 18.42
CA ALA A 38 10.89 12.18 19.77
C ALA A 38 9.79 12.24 20.85
N ASN A 39 8.66 12.86 20.53
CA ASN A 39 7.54 13.03 21.45
C ASN A 39 6.47 11.92 21.32
N GLN A 40 6.67 10.91 20.48
CA GLN A 40 5.67 9.85 20.29
C GLN A 40 5.63 8.88 21.47
N THR A 41 4.44 8.36 21.77
CA THR A 41 4.29 7.32 22.80
C THR A 41 4.91 5.99 22.34
N VAL A 42 5.36 5.17 23.30
CA VAL A 42 5.84 3.81 23.01
C VAL A 42 4.77 2.97 22.32
N ALA A 43 3.51 3.14 22.70
CA ALA A 43 2.38 2.45 22.06
C ALA A 43 2.28 2.80 20.56
N LEU A 44 2.36 4.08 20.21
CA LEU A 44 2.33 4.51 18.81
C LEU A 44 3.53 4.00 18.02
N ALA A 45 4.72 3.99 18.64
CA ALA A 45 5.92 3.42 18.02
C ALA A 45 5.75 1.92 17.71
N ILE A 46 5.17 1.16 18.65
CA ILE A 46 4.83 -0.26 18.45
C ILE A 46 3.85 -0.42 17.29
N THR A 47 2.79 0.40 17.22
CA THR A 47 1.82 0.39 16.11
C THR A 47 2.51 0.61 14.76
N PHE A 48 3.42 1.59 14.65
CA PHE A 48 4.18 1.81 13.42
C PHE A 48 5.09 0.64 13.05
N ARG A 49 5.68 -0.04 14.04
CA ARG A 49 6.47 -1.25 13.77
C ARG A 49 5.60 -2.39 13.25
N PHE A 50 4.43 -2.63 13.86
CA PHE A 50 3.49 -3.63 13.35
C PHE A 50 3.01 -3.31 11.94
N MET A 51 2.64 -2.05 11.68
CA MET A 51 2.28 -1.61 10.35
C MET A 51 3.46 -1.81 9.37
N GLY A 52 4.68 -1.45 9.75
CA GLY A 52 5.87 -1.66 8.93
C GLY A 52 6.10 -3.13 8.56
N ALA A 53 5.95 -4.04 9.53
CA ALA A 53 6.03 -5.48 9.27
C ALA A 53 4.93 -5.97 8.33
N ALA A 54 3.70 -5.46 8.48
CA ALA A 54 2.59 -5.79 7.59
C ALA A 54 2.86 -5.33 6.15
N LEU A 55 3.25 -4.07 5.95
CA LEU A 55 3.60 -3.54 4.62
C LEU A 55 4.75 -4.35 4.00
N PHE A 56 5.80 -4.64 4.77
CA PHE A 56 6.92 -5.47 4.27
C PHE A 56 6.43 -6.84 3.79
N ALA A 57 5.56 -7.51 4.56
CA ALA A 57 4.99 -8.80 4.17
C ALA A 57 4.12 -8.69 2.90
N LEU A 58 3.32 -7.64 2.75
CA LEU A 58 2.53 -7.39 1.53
C LEU A 58 3.43 -7.16 0.31
N GLY A 59 4.54 -6.46 0.49
CA GLY A 59 5.52 -6.27 -0.56
C GLY A 59 6.19 -7.57 -0.99
N ILE A 60 6.59 -8.43 -0.03
CA ILE A 60 7.10 -9.78 -0.33
C ILE A 60 6.04 -10.62 -1.05
N LEU A 61 4.78 -10.55 -0.65
CA LEU A 61 3.68 -11.25 -1.33
C LEU A 61 3.58 -10.81 -2.80
N GLY A 62 3.72 -9.52 -3.08
CA GLY A 62 3.76 -9.00 -4.44
C GLY A 62 4.96 -9.52 -5.25
N LEU A 63 6.15 -9.63 -4.65
CA LEU A 63 7.33 -10.26 -5.29
C LEU A 63 7.09 -11.74 -5.61
N LEU A 64 6.42 -12.48 -4.72
CA LEU A 64 6.06 -13.88 -4.97
C LEU A 64 5.12 -14.03 -6.18
N ILE A 65 4.22 -13.06 -6.39
CA ILE A 65 3.39 -13.01 -7.59
C ILE A 65 4.24 -12.72 -8.83
N LEU A 66 5.16 -11.75 -8.77
CA LEU A 66 6.01 -11.36 -9.90
C LEU A 66 6.92 -12.49 -10.38
N PHE A 67 7.61 -13.13 -9.46
CA PHE A 67 8.71 -14.05 -9.77
C PHE A 67 8.33 -15.52 -9.71
N LYS A 68 7.22 -15.88 -9.04
CA LYS A 68 6.84 -17.29 -8.86
C LYS A 68 5.48 -17.63 -9.46
N ALA A 69 4.39 -17.06 -8.94
CA ALA A 69 3.04 -17.44 -9.39
C ALA A 69 2.73 -16.94 -10.81
N GLY A 70 3.31 -15.80 -11.18
CA GLY A 70 3.03 -15.11 -12.44
C GLY A 70 1.80 -14.21 -12.34
N VAL A 71 1.92 -13.00 -12.88
CA VAL A 71 0.91 -11.91 -12.77
C VAL A 71 -0.42 -12.16 -13.49
N LEU A 72 -0.54 -13.26 -14.25
CA LEU A 72 -1.77 -13.68 -14.92
C LEU A 72 -2.37 -14.97 -14.31
N SER A 73 -1.87 -15.42 -13.17
CA SER A 73 -2.37 -16.62 -12.51
C SER A 73 -3.67 -16.35 -11.72
N LYS A 74 -4.42 -17.41 -11.42
CA LYS A 74 -5.54 -17.35 -10.47
C LYS A 74 -5.11 -16.82 -9.10
N THR A 75 -3.91 -17.19 -8.65
CA THR A 75 -3.31 -16.68 -7.41
C THR A 75 -3.10 -15.17 -7.48
N ALA A 76 -2.55 -14.64 -8.59
CA ALA A 76 -2.39 -13.21 -8.78
C ALA A 76 -3.72 -12.47 -8.76
N LYS A 77 -4.79 -13.06 -9.32
CA LYS A 77 -6.14 -12.51 -9.25
C LYS A 77 -6.64 -12.40 -7.82
N ILE A 78 -6.54 -13.47 -7.03
CA ILE A 78 -6.98 -13.47 -5.62
C ILE A 78 -6.21 -12.41 -4.82
N VAL A 79 -4.89 -12.35 -5.00
CA VAL A 79 -4.04 -11.35 -4.35
C VAL A 79 -4.41 -9.93 -4.81
N ALA A 80 -4.65 -9.72 -6.10
CA ALA A 80 -5.09 -8.42 -6.62
C ALA A 80 -6.44 -8.00 -6.04
N THR A 81 -7.40 -8.91 -5.86
CA THR A 81 -8.65 -8.61 -5.16
C THR A 81 -8.37 -8.15 -3.72
N GLY A 82 -7.49 -8.86 -3.00
CA GLY A 82 -7.08 -8.47 -1.65
C GLY A 82 -6.45 -7.08 -1.60
N PHE A 83 -5.50 -6.79 -2.49
CA PHE A 83 -4.85 -5.48 -2.59
C PHE A 83 -5.83 -4.37 -3.00
N THR A 84 -6.79 -4.67 -3.87
CA THR A 84 -7.88 -3.73 -4.21
C THR A 84 -8.65 -3.30 -2.96
N VAL A 85 -9.08 -4.28 -2.15
CA VAL A 85 -9.81 -4.01 -0.91
C VAL A 85 -8.93 -3.23 0.07
N PHE A 86 -7.69 -3.67 0.28
CA PHE A 86 -6.74 -3.01 1.18
C PHE A 86 -6.54 -1.53 0.82
N HIS A 87 -6.22 -1.22 -0.44
CA HIS A 87 -5.97 0.16 -0.85
C HIS A 87 -7.25 1.01 -0.88
N THR A 88 -8.40 0.42 -1.22
CA THR A 88 -9.69 1.12 -1.16
C THR A 88 -10.00 1.51 0.27
N LEU A 89 -9.91 0.57 1.23
CA LEU A 89 -10.13 0.85 2.65
C LEU A 89 -9.13 1.86 3.20
N GLY A 90 -7.86 1.78 2.80
CA GLY A 90 -6.86 2.79 3.16
C GLY A 90 -7.21 4.19 2.65
N SER A 91 -7.68 4.29 1.40
CA SER A 91 -8.11 5.57 0.80
C SER A 91 -9.34 6.13 1.52
N LEU A 92 -10.37 5.31 1.73
CA LEU A 92 -11.59 5.71 2.43
C LEU A 92 -11.33 6.07 3.89
N GLY A 93 -10.47 5.31 4.57
CA GLY A 93 -10.04 5.60 5.93
C GLY A 93 -9.32 6.94 6.02
N SER A 94 -8.43 7.25 5.05
CA SER A 94 -7.77 8.55 4.97
C SER A 94 -8.78 9.69 4.80
N ILE A 95 -9.73 9.56 3.86
CA ILE A 95 -10.78 10.56 3.62
C ILE A 95 -11.62 10.75 4.88
N TYR A 96 -12.02 9.65 5.52
CA TYR A 96 -12.80 9.68 6.75
C TYR A 96 -12.06 10.39 7.88
N SER A 97 -10.76 10.12 8.06
CA SER A 97 -9.94 10.78 9.08
C SER A 97 -9.67 12.26 8.78
N ALA A 98 -9.64 12.66 7.50
CA ALA A 98 -9.44 14.04 7.08
C ALA A 98 -10.72 14.88 7.16
N SER A 99 -11.89 14.24 7.26
CA SER A 99 -13.17 14.91 7.49
C SER A 99 -13.16 15.61 8.87
N PRO A 100 -13.59 16.88 8.97
CA PRO A 100 -14.46 17.58 8.02
C PRO A 100 -13.81 18.55 7.03
N ASN A 101 -12.57 19.01 7.25
CA ASN A 101 -12.02 20.15 6.50
C ASN A 101 -11.04 19.78 5.38
N PHE A 102 -10.49 18.55 5.36
CA PHE A 102 -9.55 18.07 4.33
C PHE A 102 -8.25 18.89 4.17
N GLU A 103 -7.97 19.82 5.08
CA GLU A 103 -6.79 20.69 5.00
C GLU A 103 -5.49 19.89 5.02
N ILE A 104 -5.48 18.70 5.63
CA ILE A 104 -4.32 17.80 5.63
C ILE A 104 -3.82 17.47 4.21
N TYR A 105 -4.68 17.53 3.19
CA TYR A 105 -4.29 17.29 1.79
C TYR A 105 -3.68 18.51 1.09
N SER A 106 -3.56 19.66 1.74
CA SER A 106 -2.65 20.71 1.25
C SER A 106 -1.19 20.28 1.38
N GLU A 107 -0.88 19.35 2.28
CA GLU A 107 0.44 18.75 2.41
C GLU A 107 0.70 17.76 1.25
N PRO A 108 1.72 17.99 0.41
CA PRO A 108 1.98 17.17 -0.77
C PRO A 108 2.16 15.68 -0.48
N MET A 109 2.71 15.34 0.68
CA MET A 109 2.92 13.96 1.11
C MET A 109 1.59 13.26 1.45
N ALA A 110 0.67 13.95 2.12
CA ALA A 110 -0.63 13.39 2.47
C ALA A 110 -1.50 13.21 1.22
N LEU A 111 -1.50 14.20 0.33
CA LEU A 111 -2.17 14.12 -0.96
C LEU A 111 -1.56 13.02 -1.85
N GLY A 112 -0.23 12.93 -1.89
CA GLY A 112 0.49 11.89 -2.62
C GLY A 112 0.13 10.48 -2.13
N ALA A 113 0.03 10.29 -0.81
CA ALA A 113 -0.35 9.01 -0.21
C ALA A 113 -1.76 8.57 -0.61
N ILE A 114 -2.76 9.46 -0.54
CA ILE A 114 -4.13 9.11 -0.95
C ILE A 114 -4.23 8.86 -2.46
N ILE A 115 -3.53 9.65 -3.30
CA ILE A 115 -3.48 9.42 -4.75
C ILE A 115 -2.84 8.06 -5.04
N LEU A 116 -1.74 7.72 -4.38
CA LEU A 116 -1.07 6.43 -4.55
C LEU A 116 -1.99 5.27 -4.18
N HIS A 117 -2.63 5.31 -3.01
CA HIS A 117 -3.57 4.28 -2.59
C HIS A 117 -4.76 4.18 -3.55
N GLY A 118 -5.38 5.29 -3.93
CA GLY A 118 -6.51 5.29 -4.88
C GLY A 118 -6.11 4.73 -6.25
N THR A 119 -4.93 5.10 -6.75
CA THR A 119 -4.39 4.58 -8.02
C THR A 119 -4.13 3.08 -7.95
N LEU A 120 -3.48 2.60 -6.88
CA LEU A 120 -3.22 1.18 -6.70
C LEU A 120 -4.53 0.37 -6.56
N ALA A 121 -5.53 0.91 -5.85
CA ALA A 121 -6.85 0.28 -5.76
C ALA A 121 -7.48 0.06 -7.14
N VAL A 122 -7.51 1.09 -7.99
CA VAL A 122 -8.06 1.00 -9.35
C VAL A 122 -7.24 0.03 -10.22
N CYS A 123 -5.91 0.10 -10.15
CA CYS A 123 -5.03 -0.76 -10.93
C CYS A 123 -5.22 -2.25 -10.56
N PHE A 124 -5.30 -2.57 -9.26
CA PHE A 124 -5.55 -3.93 -8.83
C PHE A 124 -6.97 -4.40 -9.11
N ALA A 125 -7.98 -3.52 -9.05
CA ALA A 125 -9.35 -3.85 -9.45
C ALA A 125 -9.37 -4.27 -10.93
N PHE A 126 -8.68 -3.52 -11.79
CA PHE A 126 -8.59 -3.83 -13.20
C PHE A 126 -7.89 -5.18 -13.46
N ILE A 127 -6.82 -5.50 -12.72
CA ILE A 127 -6.16 -6.80 -12.79
C ILE A 127 -7.11 -7.90 -12.34
N ALA A 128 -7.76 -7.73 -11.18
CA ALA A 128 -8.68 -8.71 -10.62
C ALA A 128 -9.83 -9.05 -11.58
N LEU A 129 -10.37 -8.05 -12.30
CA LEU A 129 -11.47 -8.24 -13.24
C LEU A 129 -11.05 -8.82 -14.61
N LYS A 130 -9.78 -8.71 -15.00
CA LYS A 130 -9.32 -9.06 -16.37
C LYS A 130 -8.47 -10.33 -16.48
N VAL A 131 -8.07 -10.96 -15.37
CA VAL A 131 -7.26 -12.18 -15.42
C VAL A 131 -8.04 -13.40 -15.96
N ASP A 132 -9.37 -13.35 -16.04
CA ASP A 132 -10.20 -14.47 -16.52
C ASP A 132 -10.46 -14.50 -18.04
N SER A 133 -10.09 -13.47 -18.81
CA SER A 133 -10.54 -13.35 -20.21
C SER A 133 -9.71 -14.14 -21.23
N ASN A 134 -8.92 -15.14 -20.81
CA ASN A 134 -8.05 -15.96 -21.68
C ASN A 134 -8.35 -17.46 -21.58
N HIS A 135 -9.63 -17.83 -21.46
CA HIS A 135 -10.13 -19.16 -21.79
C HIS A 135 -11.20 -19.02 -22.87
#